data_AF-A0A2S2NQK9-F1
#
_entry.id   AF-A0A2S2NQK9-F1
#
_cell.length_a   1.000
_cell.length_b   1.000
_cell.length_c   1.000
_cell.angle_alpha   90.00
_cell.angle_beta   90.00
_cell.angle_gamma   90.00
#
_symmetry.space_group_name_H-M   'P 1'
#
loop_
_entity.id
_entity.type
_entity.pdbx_description
1 polymer ?
#
loop_
_entity_poly.entity_id
_entity_poly.type
_entity_poly.pdbx_seq_one_letter_code
_entity_poly.pdbx_strand_id
1 'polypeptide(L)'
;IIIIIIIILLLLLLLLLKCINTQDCECGGTIQRDIHRTFPAHNFFKEAGGIGQDNLFHLTKAYAVYDTEVGYCQGLTFLAATLLLHMPEEQAFCVLLKLMYDYGLREFYKDGFETVYLKLYQLNKLMEEQIPHLFNHFNANGIEAHMYASQWFLTLFTARFPLFFVFRIMDVVLLQGLDTLFQVAIALLQ
;
A
#
# COMPACT_ATOMS: atom_id res chain seq x y z
N ILE A 1 -17.82 27.47 -13.05
CA ILE A 1 -17.84 26.19 -13.82
C ILE A 1 -16.87 25.17 -13.22
N ILE A 2 -15.56 25.43 -13.18
CA ILE A 2 -14.57 24.47 -12.63
C ILE A 2 -14.86 24.08 -11.16
N ILE A 3 -15.11 25.04 -10.27
CA ILE A 3 -15.45 24.75 -8.86
C ILE A 3 -16.70 23.88 -8.74
N ILE A 4 -17.73 24.15 -9.56
CA ILE A 4 -18.97 23.38 -9.58
C ILE A 4 -18.70 21.94 -10.06
N ILE A 5 -17.87 21.77 -11.09
CA ILE A 5 -17.46 20.44 -11.58
C ILE A 5 -16.71 19.68 -10.49
N ILE A 6 -15.76 20.32 -9.78
CA ILE A 6 -15.02 19.71 -8.67
C ILE A 6 -15.98 19.28 -7.55
N ILE A 7 -16.92 20.15 -7.15
CA ILE A 7 -17.90 19.82 -6.11
C ILE A 7 -18.78 18.64 -6.53
N ILE A 8 -19.25 18.61 -7.78
CA ILE A 8 -20.05 17.51 -8.31
C ILE A 8 -19.24 16.20 -8.31
N LEU A 9 -17.99 16.23 -8.75
CA LEU A 9 -17.09 15.07 -8.70
C LEU A 9 -16.87 14.57 -7.27
N LEU A 10 -16.66 15.49 -6.32
CA LEU A 10 -16.49 15.13 -4.91
C LEU A 10 -17.76 14.50 -4.31
N LEU A 11 -18.94 15.04 -4.65
CA LEU A 11 -20.23 14.50 -4.25
C LEU A 11 -20.51 13.13 -4.87
N LEU A 12 -20.19 12.94 -6.14
CA LEU A 12 -20.31 11.65 -6.82
C LEU A 12 -19.39 10.61 -6.20
N LEU A 13 -18.16 10.99 -5.83
CA LEU A 13 -17.23 10.12 -5.13
C LEU A 13 -17.72 9.74 -3.73
N LEU A 14 -18.25 10.70 -2.98
CA LEU A 14 -18.88 10.47 -1.66
C LEU A 14 -20.06 9.50 -1.78
N LEU A 15 -20.90 9.67 -2.81
CA LEU A 15 -22.02 8.77 -3.08
C LEU A 15 -21.53 7.38 -3.49
N LEU A 16 -20.52 7.29 -4.35
CA LEU A 16 -19.91 6.04 -4.77
C LEU A 16 -19.38 5.26 -3.57
N LEU A 17 -18.58 5.91 -2.70
CA LEU A 17 -18.02 5.27 -1.51
C LEU A 17 -19.12 4.75 -0.59
N LYS A 18 -20.16 5.56 -0.33
CA LYS A 18 -21.32 5.14 0.48
C LYS A 18 -22.04 3.95 -0.13
N CYS A 19 -22.28 3.95 -1.45
CA CYS A 19 -22.91 2.83 -2.14
C CYS A 19 -22.05 1.57 -2.05
N ILE A 20 -20.74 1.66 -2.29
CA ILE A 20 -19.81 0.54 -2.21
C ILE A 20 -19.80 -0.05 -0.79
N ASN A 21 -19.78 0.78 0.25
CA ASN A 21 -19.77 0.31 1.63
C ASN A 21 -21.03 -0.50 2.02
N THR A 22 -22.16 -0.32 1.31
CA THR A 22 -23.37 -1.14 1.52
C THR A 22 -23.30 -2.54 0.89
N GLN A 23 -22.32 -2.81 0.03
CA GLN A 23 -22.15 -4.10 -0.62
C GLN A 23 -21.43 -5.09 0.30
N ASP A 24 -21.66 -6.39 0.11
CA ASP A 24 -20.94 -7.43 0.82
C ASP A 24 -19.52 -7.62 0.24
N CYS A 25 -18.54 -7.92 1.09
CA CYS A 25 -17.18 -8.32 0.66
C CYS A 25 -16.81 -9.63 1.35
N GLU A 26 -16.52 -10.65 0.54
CA GLU A 26 -16.09 -11.98 1.00
C GLU A 26 -14.80 -11.90 1.84
N CYS A 27 -13.98 -10.88 1.55
CA CYS A 27 -12.74 -10.52 2.20
C CYS A 27 -12.87 -9.94 3.62
N GLY A 28 -14.08 -9.66 4.12
CA GLY A 28 -14.28 -8.88 5.35
C GLY A 28 -13.58 -9.47 6.58
N GLY A 29 -13.60 -10.80 6.72
CA GLY A 29 -12.92 -11.48 7.83
C GLY A 29 -11.39 -11.34 7.77
N THR A 30 -10.80 -11.32 6.56
CA THR A 30 -9.35 -11.13 6.40
C THR A 30 -8.96 -9.68 6.66
N ILE A 31 -9.75 -8.72 6.17
CA ILE A 31 -9.54 -7.28 6.44
C ILE A 31 -9.55 -7.02 7.96
N GLN A 32 -10.54 -7.55 8.68
CA GLN A 32 -10.65 -7.35 10.13
C GLN A 32 -9.42 -7.87 10.89
N ARG A 33 -8.87 -9.02 10.50
CA ARG A 33 -7.64 -9.56 11.10
C ARG A 33 -6.44 -8.66 10.86
N ASP A 34 -6.34 -8.06 9.69
CA ASP A 34 -5.22 -7.18 9.33
C ASP A 34 -5.30 -5.84 10.07
N ILE A 35 -6.51 -5.30 10.28
CA ILE A 35 -6.72 -4.08 11.06
C ILE A 35 -6.14 -4.21 12.48
N HIS A 36 -6.39 -5.33 13.16
CA HIS A 36 -5.89 -5.54 14.52
C HIS A 36 -4.36 -5.49 14.64
N ARG A 37 -3.63 -5.71 13.55
CA ARG A 37 -2.16 -5.64 13.50
C ARG A 37 -1.61 -4.41 12.77
N THR A 38 -2.47 -3.55 12.22
CA THR A 38 -2.07 -2.33 11.53
C THR A 38 -1.94 -1.17 12.51
N PHE A 39 -0.68 -0.78 12.79
CA PHE A 39 -0.31 0.30 13.71
C PHE A 39 -1.05 0.28 15.06
N PRO A 40 -1.10 -0.87 15.78
CA PRO A 40 -1.96 -1.05 16.96
C PRO A 40 -1.59 -0.14 18.14
N ALA A 41 -0.36 0.38 18.16
CA ALA A 41 0.10 1.32 19.19
C ALA A 41 -0.23 2.79 18.84
N HIS A 42 -0.68 3.08 17.61
CA HIS A 42 -0.97 4.45 17.19
C HIS A 42 -2.30 4.92 17.78
N ASN A 43 -2.33 6.15 18.30
CA ASN A 43 -3.51 6.69 19.02
C ASN A 43 -4.81 6.62 18.23
N PHE A 44 -4.74 6.74 16.91
CA PHE A 44 -5.91 6.68 16.03
C PHE A 44 -6.45 5.25 15.81
N PHE A 45 -5.60 4.23 15.87
CA PHE A 45 -5.95 2.83 15.56
C PHE A 45 -5.96 1.90 16.78
N LYS A 46 -5.53 2.37 17.96
CA LYS A 46 -5.38 1.55 19.18
C LYS A 46 -6.68 1.06 19.79
N GLU A 47 -7.79 1.77 19.58
CA GLU A 47 -9.08 1.44 20.17
C GLU A 47 -9.82 0.45 19.25
N ALA A 48 -10.11 -0.74 19.78
CA ALA A 48 -10.87 -1.76 19.08
C ALA A 48 -12.32 -1.28 18.87
N GLY A 49 -12.78 -1.25 17.62
CA GLY A 49 -14.07 -0.64 17.25
C GLY A 49 -14.11 0.88 17.41
N GLY A 50 -12.95 1.53 17.54
CA GLY A 50 -12.84 2.97 17.47
C GLY A 50 -12.92 3.47 16.03
N ILE A 51 -13.21 4.76 15.87
CA ILE A 51 -13.43 5.39 14.55
C ILE A 51 -12.29 5.16 13.55
N GLY A 52 -11.04 5.08 14.01
CA GLY A 52 -9.91 4.84 13.11
C GLY A 52 -9.87 3.41 12.55
N GLN A 53 -10.26 2.40 13.33
CA GLN A 53 -10.39 1.03 12.83
C GLN A 53 -11.60 0.89 11.89
N ASP A 54 -12.71 1.56 12.21
CA ASP A 54 -13.91 1.57 11.36
C ASP A 54 -13.63 2.21 10.00
N ASN A 55 -13.01 3.40 9.99
CA ASN A 55 -12.61 4.08 8.75
C ASN A 55 -11.63 3.23 7.94
N LEU A 56 -10.69 2.54 8.60
CA LEU A 56 -9.75 1.64 7.93
C LEU A 56 -10.46 0.43 7.32
N PHE A 57 -11.45 -0.13 8.01
CA PHE A 57 -12.28 -1.21 7.50
C PHE A 57 -13.08 -0.76 6.28
N HIS A 58 -13.80 0.36 6.37
CA HIS A 58 -14.59 0.90 5.28
C HIS A 58 -13.73 1.22 4.05
N LEU A 59 -12.62 1.94 4.23
CA LEU A 59 -11.69 2.28 3.15
C LEU A 59 -11.17 1.03 2.43
N THR A 60 -10.73 0.03 3.19
CA THR A 60 -10.14 -1.19 2.65
C THR A 60 -11.19 -2.09 1.99
N LYS A 61 -12.37 -2.23 2.62
CA LYS A 61 -13.51 -2.95 2.07
C LYS A 61 -13.97 -2.30 0.76
N ALA A 62 -14.08 -0.97 0.74
CA ALA A 62 -14.50 -0.24 -0.44
C ALA A 62 -13.55 -0.47 -1.61
N TYR A 63 -12.23 -0.49 -1.36
CA TYR A 63 -11.26 -0.84 -2.38
C TYR A 63 -11.47 -2.26 -2.91
N ALA A 64 -11.61 -3.24 -2.02
CA ALA A 64 -11.74 -4.64 -2.40
C ALA A 64 -13.02 -4.94 -3.21
N VAL A 65 -14.10 -4.20 -2.93
CA VAL A 65 -15.35 -4.28 -3.72
C VAL A 65 -15.20 -3.53 -5.06
N TYR A 66 -14.44 -2.43 -5.09
CA TYR A 66 -14.23 -1.65 -6.30
C TYR A 66 -13.34 -2.36 -7.32
N ASP A 67 -12.19 -2.88 -6.90
CA ASP A 67 -11.27 -3.63 -7.76
C ASP A 67 -11.42 -5.13 -7.50
N THR A 68 -12.44 -5.75 -8.09
CA THR A 68 -12.72 -7.18 -7.88
C THR A 68 -11.66 -8.11 -8.48
N GLU A 69 -10.80 -7.63 -9.39
CA GLU A 69 -9.69 -8.40 -9.95
C GLU A 69 -8.60 -8.61 -8.90
N VAL A 70 -8.29 -7.57 -8.11
CA VAL A 70 -7.31 -7.65 -7.02
C VAL A 70 -7.97 -8.08 -5.70
N GLY A 71 -9.17 -7.59 -5.43
CA GLY A 71 -9.87 -7.70 -4.16
C GLY A 71 -9.04 -7.12 -3.01
N TYR A 72 -8.90 -7.92 -1.94
CA TYR A 72 -8.06 -7.58 -0.80
C TYR A 72 -6.78 -8.41 -0.80
N CYS A 73 -5.63 -7.75 -0.92
CA CYS A 73 -4.35 -8.38 -0.65
C CYS A 73 -3.86 -8.08 0.78
N GLN A 74 -3.29 -9.10 1.42
CA GLN A 74 -2.78 -9.01 2.78
C GLN A 74 -1.73 -7.91 2.93
N GLY A 75 -1.92 -7.03 3.90
CA GLY A 75 -1.02 -5.90 4.16
C GLY A 75 -1.45 -4.58 3.50
N LEU A 76 -2.47 -4.56 2.63
CA LEU A 76 -3.01 -3.33 2.05
C LEU A 76 -3.51 -2.34 3.11
N THR A 77 -3.96 -2.85 4.27
CA THR A 77 -4.38 -2.02 5.41
C THR A 77 -3.28 -1.08 5.91
N PHE A 78 -1.99 -1.43 5.81
CA PHE A 78 -0.91 -0.52 6.23
C PHE A 78 -0.78 0.70 5.32
N LEU A 79 -0.97 0.52 4.01
CA LEU A 79 -1.00 1.62 3.05
C LEU A 79 -2.25 2.49 3.27
N ALA A 80 -3.42 1.86 3.39
CA ALA A 80 -4.69 2.56 3.67
C ALA A 80 -4.63 3.36 4.98
N ALA A 81 -4.09 2.77 6.05
CA ALA A 81 -3.90 3.44 7.33
C ALA A 81 -2.94 4.64 7.22
N THR A 82 -1.86 4.51 6.45
CA THR A 82 -0.90 5.61 6.20
C THR A 82 -1.59 6.81 5.55
N LEU A 83 -2.52 6.58 4.62
CA LEU A 83 -3.31 7.65 4.01
C LEU A 83 -4.29 8.27 5.02
N LEU A 84 -5.01 7.46 5.80
CA LEU A 84 -5.98 7.92 6.81
C LEU A 84 -5.35 8.79 7.91
N LEU A 85 -4.04 8.66 8.17
CA LEU A 85 -3.34 9.53 9.11
C LEU A 85 -3.18 10.98 8.61
N HIS A 86 -3.39 11.23 7.31
CA HIS A 86 -3.17 12.54 6.69
C HIS A 86 -4.43 13.16 6.09
N MET A 87 -5.46 12.36 5.83
CA MET A 87 -6.67 12.84 5.15
C MET A 87 -7.92 12.06 5.56
N PRO A 88 -9.12 12.66 5.40
CA PRO A 88 -10.39 11.97 5.58
C PRO A 88 -10.52 10.72 4.71
N GLU A 89 -11.41 9.81 5.11
CA GLU A 89 -11.63 8.50 4.46
C GLU A 89 -11.83 8.62 2.95
N GLU A 90 -12.60 9.60 2.50
CA GLU A 90 -12.98 9.72 1.10
C GLU A 90 -11.82 10.21 0.23
N GLN A 91 -10.98 11.08 0.80
CA GLN A 91 -9.74 11.51 0.17
C GLN A 91 -8.73 10.36 0.14
N ALA A 92 -8.64 9.59 1.23
CA ALA A 92 -7.77 8.42 1.31
C ALA A 92 -8.16 7.37 0.26
N PHE A 93 -9.46 7.16 0.04
CA PHE A 93 -9.96 6.28 -1.02
C PHE A 93 -9.56 6.78 -2.41
N CYS A 94 -9.71 8.08 -2.69
CA CYS A 94 -9.25 8.67 -3.94
C CYS A 94 -7.75 8.45 -4.19
N VAL A 95 -6.92 8.77 -3.20
CA VAL A 95 -5.47 8.64 -3.32
C VAL A 95 -5.08 7.17 -3.45
N LEU A 96 -5.75 6.26 -2.74
CA LEU A 96 -5.56 4.83 -2.89
C LEU A 96 -5.88 4.37 -4.32
N LEU A 97 -7.01 4.79 -4.90
CA LEU A 97 -7.33 4.47 -6.30
C LEU A 97 -6.29 5.02 -7.27
N LYS A 98 -5.81 6.25 -7.05
CA LYS A 98 -4.72 6.82 -7.85
C LYS A 98 -3.45 5.99 -7.77
N LEU A 99 -3.02 5.59 -6.57
CA LEU A 99 -1.86 4.73 -6.40
C LEU A 99 -2.05 3.37 -7.10
N MET A 100 -3.24 2.77 -6.96
CA MET A 100 -3.52 1.45 -7.51
C MET A 100 -3.59 1.46 -9.03
N TYR A 101 -4.33 2.41 -9.64
CA TYR A 101 -4.55 2.44 -11.09
C TYR A 101 -3.53 3.32 -11.84
N ASP A 102 -3.36 4.57 -11.43
CA ASP A 102 -2.54 5.53 -12.19
C ASP A 102 -1.03 5.32 -11.95
N TYR A 103 -0.61 4.93 -10.74
CA TYR A 103 0.79 4.58 -10.45
C TYR A 103 1.10 3.11 -10.74
N GLY A 104 0.09 2.29 -11.04
CA GLY A 104 0.26 0.88 -11.37
C GLY A 104 0.56 -0.03 -10.17
N LEU A 105 0.29 0.42 -8.94
CA LEU A 105 0.56 -0.39 -7.75
C LEU A 105 -0.30 -1.66 -7.71
N ARG A 106 -1.50 -1.64 -8.31
CA ARG A 106 -2.38 -2.81 -8.39
C ARG A 106 -1.73 -4.02 -9.06
N GLU A 107 -0.84 -3.78 -10.03
CA GLU A 107 -0.14 -4.84 -10.75
C GLU A 107 0.75 -5.68 -9.83
N PHE A 108 1.12 -5.14 -8.65
CA PHE A 108 1.91 -5.86 -7.65
C PHE A 108 1.05 -6.87 -6.88
N TYR A 109 -0.27 -6.70 -6.88
CA TYR A 109 -1.21 -7.52 -6.12
C TYR A 109 -2.01 -8.50 -6.97
N LYS A 110 -1.87 -8.45 -8.31
CA LYS A 110 -2.50 -9.41 -9.21
C LYS A 110 -2.02 -10.83 -8.95
N ASP A 111 -2.86 -11.79 -9.34
CA ASP A 111 -2.60 -13.22 -9.20
C ASP A 111 -1.21 -13.62 -9.72
N GLY A 112 -0.53 -14.46 -8.94
CA GLY A 112 0.82 -14.94 -9.26
C GLY A 112 1.96 -13.97 -8.89
N PHE A 113 1.66 -12.73 -8.48
CA PHE A 113 2.66 -11.73 -8.06
C PHE A 113 3.80 -11.50 -9.08
N GLU A 114 3.54 -11.74 -10.38
CA GLU A 114 4.57 -11.70 -11.43
C GLU A 114 5.32 -10.37 -11.46
N THR A 115 4.59 -9.26 -11.30
CA THR A 115 5.20 -7.91 -11.24
C THR A 115 6.12 -7.75 -10.04
N VAL A 116 5.76 -8.27 -8.86
CA VAL A 116 6.62 -8.22 -7.68
C VAL A 116 7.87 -9.06 -7.90
N TYR A 117 7.75 -10.28 -8.44
CA TYR A 117 8.92 -11.10 -8.75
C TYR A 117 9.85 -10.43 -9.77
N LEU A 118 9.30 -9.74 -10.78
CA LEU A 118 10.09 -8.94 -11.70
C LEU A 118 10.82 -7.81 -10.98
N LYS A 119 10.15 -7.07 -10.09
CA LYS A 119 10.78 -6.01 -9.29
C LYS A 119 11.88 -6.58 -8.38
N LEU A 120 11.66 -7.74 -7.76
CA LEU A 120 12.68 -8.41 -6.94
C LEU A 120 13.90 -8.85 -7.75
N TYR A 121 13.69 -9.34 -8.98
CA TYR A 121 14.78 -9.65 -9.90
C TYR A 121 15.57 -8.39 -10.28
N GLN A 122 14.88 -7.29 -10.58
CA GLN A 122 15.51 -6.00 -10.87
C GLN A 122 16.32 -5.48 -9.67
N LEU A 123 15.80 -5.61 -8.45
CA LEU A 123 16.54 -5.25 -7.23
C LEU A 123 17.83 -6.07 -7.11
N ASN A 124 17.75 -7.37 -7.37
CA ASN A 124 18.92 -8.26 -7.29
C ASN A 124 19.99 -7.86 -8.32
N LYS A 125 19.59 -7.43 -9.53
CA LYS A 125 20.50 -6.89 -10.55
C LYS A 125 21.15 -5.58 -10.12
N LEU A 126 20.38 -4.67 -9.52
CA LEU A 126 20.92 -3.43 -8.95
C LEU A 126 21.91 -3.70 -7.81
N MET A 127 21.66 -4.71 -6.97
CA MET A 127 22.60 -5.12 -5.93
C MET A 127 23.90 -5.68 -6.51
N GLU A 128 23.82 -6.51 -7.56
CA GLU A 128 24.99 -7.05 -8.27
C GLU A 128 25.88 -5.92 -8.82
N GLU A 129 25.28 -4.86 -9.37
CA GLU A 129 26.00 -3.73 -9.95
C GLU A 129 26.53 -2.74 -8.90
N GLN A 130 25.73 -2.40 -7.88
CA GLN A 130 26.01 -1.29 -6.97
C GLN A 130 26.58 -1.71 -5.61
N ILE A 131 26.26 -2.92 -5.14
CA ILE A 131 26.69 -3.45 -3.83
C ILE A 131 27.18 -4.91 -3.98
N PRO A 132 28.15 -5.19 -4.88
CA PRO A 132 28.53 -6.55 -5.27
C PRO A 132 29.00 -7.43 -4.09
N HIS A 133 29.60 -6.82 -3.05
CA HIS A 133 30.01 -7.56 -1.86
C HIS A 133 28.81 -8.18 -1.12
N LEU A 134 27.74 -7.39 -0.92
CA LEU A 134 26.53 -7.89 -0.26
C LEU A 134 25.78 -8.89 -1.13
N PHE A 135 25.68 -8.62 -2.43
CA PHE A 135 25.08 -9.55 -3.40
C PHE A 135 25.75 -10.93 -3.35
N ASN A 136 27.10 -10.97 -3.42
CA ASN A 136 27.85 -12.21 -3.35
C ASN A 136 27.66 -12.93 -2.00
N HIS A 137 27.61 -12.17 -0.90
CA HIS A 137 27.34 -12.73 0.42
C HIS A 137 25.95 -13.36 0.51
N PHE A 138 24.91 -12.70 0.00
CA PHE A 138 23.55 -13.25 -0.03
C PHE A 138 23.48 -14.51 -0.89
N ASN A 139 24.06 -14.51 -2.08
CA ASN A 139 24.11 -15.68 -2.95
C ASN A 139 24.85 -16.87 -2.31
N ALA A 140 25.99 -16.62 -1.66
CA ALA A 140 26.75 -17.67 -0.97
C ALA A 140 25.97 -18.32 0.19
N ASN A 141 24.99 -17.60 0.76
CA ASN A 141 24.15 -18.08 1.85
C ASN A 141 22.73 -18.48 1.41
N GLY A 142 22.43 -18.47 0.10
CA GLY A 142 21.09 -18.78 -0.42
C GLY A 142 20.00 -17.80 0.00
N ILE A 143 20.35 -16.54 0.25
CA ILE A 143 19.39 -15.47 0.59
C ILE A 143 18.87 -14.85 -0.70
N GLU A 144 17.57 -15.03 -0.96
CA GLU A 144 16.92 -14.48 -2.15
C GLU A 144 16.11 -13.21 -1.82
N ALA A 145 15.98 -12.32 -2.81
CA ALA A 145 15.28 -11.04 -2.65
C ALA A 145 13.85 -11.17 -2.11
N HIS A 146 13.12 -12.22 -2.52
CA HIS A 146 11.75 -12.46 -2.07
C HIS A 146 11.65 -12.71 -0.54
N MET A 147 12.72 -13.19 0.10
CA MET A 147 12.73 -13.51 1.53
C MET A 147 12.68 -12.26 2.42
N TYR A 148 13.21 -11.12 1.94
CA TYR A 148 13.32 -9.89 2.73
C TYR A 148 12.62 -8.67 2.12
N ALA A 149 12.55 -8.57 0.79
CA ALA A 149 12.07 -7.36 0.11
C ALA A 149 10.63 -7.43 -0.39
N SER A 150 9.96 -8.60 -0.37
CA SER A 150 8.57 -8.72 -0.87
C SER A 150 7.62 -7.70 -0.24
N GLN A 151 7.69 -7.53 1.09
CA GLN A 151 6.85 -6.55 1.80
C GLN A 151 7.27 -5.10 1.53
N TRP A 152 8.52 -4.83 1.14
CA TRP A 152 8.96 -3.47 0.82
C TRP A 152 8.21 -2.93 -0.39
N PHE A 153 8.10 -3.74 -1.45
CA PHE A 153 7.34 -3.39 -2.64
C PHE A 153 5.82 -3.50 -2.42
N LEU A 154 5.34 -4.62 -1.87
CA LEU A 154 3.91 -4.86 -1.66
C LEU A 154 3.24 -3.88 -0.70
N THR A 155 3.98 -3.24 0.20
CA THR A 155 3.38 -2.34 1.20
C THR A 155 3.97 -0.94 1.13
N LEU A 156 4.81 -0.62 0.15
CA LEU A 156 5.56 0.63 0.10
C LEU A 156 6.28 0.92 1.44
N PHE A 157 6.90 -0.12 2.01
CA PHE A 157 7.57 -0.11 3.32
C PHE A 157 6.66 0.14 4.56
N THR A 158 5.36 0.35 4.38
CA THR A 158 4.42 0.72 5.46
C THR A 158 4.27 -0.35 6.55
N ALA A 159 4.50 -1.62 6.24
CA ALA A 159 4.27 -2.72 7.18
C ALA A 159 5.37 -2.91 8.25
N ARG A 160 6.60 -2.45 7.98
CA ARG A 160 7.78 -2.79 8.81
C ARG A 160 8.60 -1.59 9.29
N PHE A 161 8.42 -0.42 8.68
CA PHE A 161 9.25 0.74 8.97
C PHE A 161 8.49 1.78 9.81
N PRO A 162 9.20 2.63 10.57
CA PRO A 162 8.57 3.70 11.34
C PRO A 162 7.78 4.68 10.44
N LEU A 163 6.66 5.19 10.95
CA LEU A 163 5.76 6.08 10.20
C LEU A 163 6.47 7.32 9.62
N PHE A 164 7.37 7.95 10.38
CA PHE A 164 8.09 9.14 9.87
C PHE A 164 8.92 8.83 8.60
N PHE A 165 9.45 7.62 8.48
CA PHE A 165 10.21 7.18 7.31
C PHE A 165 9.26 6.85 6.15
N VAL A 166 8.18 6.12 6.45
CA VAL A 166 7.13 5.77 5.49
C VAL A 166 6.52 7.04 4.86
N PHE A 167 6.28 8.09 5.64
CA PHE A 167 5.71 9.34 5.12
C PHE A 167 6.64 10.00 4.09
N ARG A 168 7.97 9.95 4.31
CA ARG A 168 8.94 10.43 3.32
C ARG A 168 8.98 9.59 2.06
N ILE A 169 8.84 8.27 2.18
CA ILE A 169 8.72 7.40 1.01
C ILE A 169 7.46 7.76 0.21
N MET A 170 6.32 7.95 0.88
CA MET A 170 5.08 8.34 0.23
C MET A 170 5.21 9.67 -0.50
N ASP A 171 5.85 10.68 0.10
CA ASP A 171 6.13 11.98 -0.55
C ASP A 171 6.86 11.78 -1.88
N VAL A 172 7.94 10.98 -1.88
CA VAL A 172 8.76 10.78 -3.08
C VAL A 172 8.07 9.87 -4.09
N VAL A 173 7.36 8.83 -3.65
CA VAL A 173 6.56 7.96 -4.54
C VAL A 173 5.50 8.77 -5.27
N LEU A 174 4.79 9.67 -4.59
CA LEU A 174 3.78 10.54 -5.23
C LEU A 174 4.40 11.60 -6.16
N LEU A 175 5.68 11.90 -6.01
CA LEU A 175 6.38 12.87 -6.88
C LEU A 175 7.06 12.21 -8.09
N GLN A 176 7.67 11.04 -7.88
CA GLN A 176 8.60 10.40 -8.83
C GLN A 176 8.13 9.02 -9.32
N GLY A 177 7.12 8.43 -8.69
CA GLY A 177 6.58 7.12 -9.04
C GLY A 177 7.18 5.97 -8.23
N LEU A 178 6.69 4.76 -8.51
CA LEU A 178 7.00 3.53 -7.76
C LEU A 178 8.46 3.06 -7.91
N ASP A 179 9.17 3.45 -8.98
CA ASP A 179 10.56 3.03 -9.16
C ASP A 179 11.50 3.64 -8.11
N THR A 180 11.06 4.69 -7.39
CA THR A 180 11.73 5.21 -6.17
C THR A 180 11.97 4.12 -5.13
N LEU A 181 11.11 3.10 -5.06
CA LEU A 181 11.25 2.01 -4.10
C LEU A 181 12.59 1.26 -4.25
N PHE A 182 13.15 1.20 -5.46
CA PHE A 182 14.48 0.64 -5.69
C PHE A 182 15.57 1.46 -5.03
N GLN A 183 15.50 2.79 -5.14
CA GLN A 183 16.49 3.68 -4.53
C GLN A 183 16.47 3.55 -3.00
N VAL A 184 15.26 3.49 -2.42
CA VAL A 184 15.08 3.26 -0.99
C VAL A 184 15.63 1.89 -0.58
N ALA A 185 15.31 0.83 -1.33
CA ALA A 185 15.78 -0.53 -1.04
C ALA A 185 17.32 -0.61 -1.09
N ILE A 186 17.95 -0.06 -2.13
CA ILE A 186 19.41 -0.02 -2.26
C ILE A 186 20.04 0.78 -1.12
N ALA A 187 19.50 1.97 -0.79
CA ALA A 187 20.01 2.79 0.30
C ALA A 187 19.91 2.10 1.67
N LEU A 188 18.91 1.24 1.89
CA LEU A 188 18.77 0.44 3.12
C LEU A 188 19.74 -0.75 3.18
N LEU A 189 20.22 -1.23 2.02
CA LEU A 189 21.13 -2.37 1.90
C LEU A 189 22.61 -1.96 1.93
N GLN A 190 22.92 -0.67 1.75
CA GLN A 190 24.27 -0.11 1.90
C GLN A 190 24.69 -0.02 3.36
#